data_AF-A0AAW6JTG3-F1
#
_entry.id   AF-A0AAW6JTG3-F1
#
_cell.length_a   1.000
_cell.length_b   1.000
_cell.length_c   1.000
_cell.angle_alpha   90.00
_cell.angle_beta   90.00
_cell.angle_gamma   90.00
#
_symmetry.space_group_name_H-M   'P 1'
#
loop_
_entity.id
_entity.type
_entity.pdbx_description
1 polymer ?
#
loop_
_entity_poly.entity_id
_entity_poly.type
_entity_poly.pdbx_seq_one_letter_code
_entity_poly.pdbx_strand_id
1 'polypeptide(L)'
;MVSNNAWVRYVRTLVERDFPNLIVYGYKLTSPDTIDYNCIAWAAEYDQAWWWTDAQNEEYWTPDVPREESINAFRQAFQTLGYEVCEDDTLEPGFQVLLIDQNS
;
A
#
# COMPACT_ATOMS: atom_id res chain seq x y z
N MET A 1 -26.32 -3.57 2.02
CA MET A 1 -25.25 -3.36 3.03
C MET A 1 -25.17 -4.61 3.89
N VAL A 2 -24.28 -5.52 3.53
CA VAL A 2 -24.03 -6.72 4.34
C VAL A 2 -23.47 -6.25 5.68
N SER A 3 -24.02 -6.75 6.78
CA SER A 3 -23.75 -6.27 8.13
C SER A 3 -22.26 -6.07 8.41
N ASN A 4 -21.87 -4.89 8.89
CA ASN A 4 -20.49 -4.47 9.16
C ASN A 4 -19.66 -5.53 9.93
N ASN A 5 -20.32 -6.34 10.78
CA ASN A 5 -19.66 -7.40 11.56
C ASN A 5 -19.22 -8.63 10.76
N ALA A 6 -19.95 -9.03 9.71
CA ALA A 6 -19.62 -10.23 8.94
C ALA A 6 -18.38 -10.01 8.06
N TRP A 7 -18.33 -8.85 7.39
CA TRP A 7 -17.17 -8.42 6.61
C TRP A 7 -15.94 -8.23 7.50
N VAL A 8 -16.07 -7.51 8.62
CA VAL A 8 -14.96 -7.34 9.59
C VAL A 8 -14.41 -8.68 10.03
N ARG A 9 -15.28 -9.64 10.40
CA ARG A 9 -14.82 -10.96 10.84
C ARG A 9 -14.08 -11.70 9.73
N TYR A 10 -14.61 -11.69 8.51
CA TYR A 10 -13.97 -12.33 7.36
C TYR A 10 -12.59 -11.71 7.05
N VAL A 11 -12.51 -10.39 6.93
CA VAL A 11 -11.24 -9.70 6.65
C VAL A 11 -10.22 -9.94 7.74
N ARG A 12 -10.61 -9.87 9.02
CA ARG A 12 -9.71 -10.21 10.13
C ARG A 12 -9.13 -11.62 9.99
N THR A 13 -9.92 -12.62 9.59
CA THR A 13 -9.38 -13.98 9.41
C THR A 13 -8.32 -14.07 8.31
N LEU A 14 -8.42 -13.26 7.26
CA LEU A 14 -7.41 -13.22 6.20
C LEU A 14 -6.16 -12.47 6.67
N VAL A 15 -6.34 -11.29 7.25
CA VAL A 15 -5.22 -10.46 7.77
C VAL A 15 -4.44 -11.23 8.83
N GLU A 16 -5.11 -11.88 9.77
CA GLU A 16 -4.46 -12.62 10.85
C GLU A 16 -3.79 -13.92 10.38
N ARG A 17 -4.25 -14.49 9.27
CA ARG A 17 -3.60 -15.65 8.63
C ARG A 17 -2.33 -15.24 7.91
N ASP A 18 -2.39 -14.17 7.12
CA ASP A 18 -1.30 -13.74 6.24
C ASP A 18 -0.26 -12.91 6.99
N PHE A 19 -0.67 -12.19 8.05
CA PHE A 19 0.18 -11.33 8.87
C PHE A 19 0.00 -11.65 10.37
N PRO A 20 0.40 -12.85 10.84
CA PRO A 20 0.13 -13.32 12.20
C PRO A 20 0.73 -12.43 13.29
N ASN A 21 1.84 -11.74 13.01
CA ASN A 21 2.47 -10.81 13.95
C ASN A 21 1.61 -9.55 14.23
N LEU A 22 0.66 -9.19 13.34
CA LEU A 22 -0.27 -8.09 13.60
C LEU A 22 -1.19 -8.37 14.80
N ILE A 23 -1.44 -9.63 15.13
CA ILE A 23 -2.19 -10.00 16.34
C ILE A 23 -1.42 -9.59 17.59
N VAL A 24 -0.09 -9.79 17.58
CA VAL A 24 0.79 -9.53 18.72
C VAL A 24 0.94 -8.04 18.97
N TYR A 25 1.15 -7.25 17.91
CA TYR A 25 1.36 -5.80 18.03
C TYR A 25 0.05 -4.98 18.01
N GLY A 26 -1.05 -5.60 17.58
CA GLY A 26 -2.34 -4.95 17.42
C GLY A 26 -2.47 -4.22 16.09
N TYR A 27 -3.67 -4.26 15.51
CA TYR A 27 -4.02 -3.55 14.28
C TYR A 27 -5.48 -3.09 14.30
N LYS A 28 -5.81 -2.15 13.43
CA LYS A 28 -7.17 -1.63 13.25
C LYS A 28 -7.52 -1.59 11.76
N LEU A 29 -8.68 -2.15 11.43
CA LEU A 29 -9.30 -1.93 10.12
C LEU A 29 -9.89 -0.51 10.10
N THR A 30 -9.43 0.31 9.16
CA THR A 30 -9.81 1.72 9.05
C THR A 30 -10.83 1.99 7.95
N SER A 31 -10.90 1.15 6.91
CA SER A 31 -11.82 1.27 5.79
C SER A 31 -12.15 -0.09 5.16
N PRO A 32 -13.26 -0.19 4.40
CA PRO A 32 -13.55 -1.34 3.54
C PRO A 32 -12.54 -1.51 2.39
N ASP A 33 -12.40 -2.73 1.89
CA ASP A 33 -11.71 -3.06 0.64
C ASP A 33 -12.65 -2.80 -0.55
N THR A 34 -12.61 -1.59 -1.10
CA THR A 34 -13.39 -1.23 -2.29
C THR A 34 -12.55 -1.42 -3.55
N ILE A 35 -13.22 -1.62 -4.70
CA ILE A 35 -12.56 -1.68 -6.01
C ILE A 35 -11.95 -0.33 -6.42
N ASP A 36 -12.34 0.76 -5.77
CA ASP A 36 -11.85 2.11 -6.02
C ASP A 36 -10.61 2.45 -5.16
N TYR A 37 -10.22 1.58 -4.24
CA TYR A 37 -9.07 1.81 -3.35
C TYR A 37 -7.78 1.22 -3.93
N ASN A 38 -6.81 2.09 -4.22
CA ASN A 38 -5.45 1.73 -4.60
C ASN A 38 -4.46 2.31 -3.57
N CYS A 39 -3.78 1.43 -2.83
CA CYS A 39 -2.88 1.85 -1.76
C CYS A 39 -1.67 2.66 -2.26
N ILE A 40 -1.23 2.43 -3.50
CA ILE A 40 -0.12 3.15 -4.12
C ILE A 40 -0.52 4.59 -4.43
N ALA A 41 -1.66 4.78 -5.09
CA ALA A 41 -2.28 6.07 -5.39
C ALA A 41 -2.58 6.86 -4.10
N TRP A 42 -3.11 6.18 -3.08
CA TRP A 42 -3.38 6.80 -1.78
C TRP A 42 -2.09 7.29 -1.10
N ALA A 43 -1.04 6.47 -1.08
CA ALA A 43 0.26 6.86 -0.52
C ALA A 43 0.96 7.97 -1.33
N ALA A 44 0.65 8.06 -2.63
CA ALA A 44 1.10 9.12 -3.52
C ALA A 44 0.27 10.42 -3.41
N GLU A 45 -0.75 10.45 -2.53
CA GLU A 45 -1.72 11.55 -2.43
C GLU A 45 -2.39 11.89 -3.77
N TYR A 46 -2.57 10.89 -4.64
CA TYR A 46 -3.10 11.04 -6.00
C TYR A 46 -4.31 10.14 -6.21
N ASP A 47 -5.51 10.66 -6.01
CA ASP A 47 -6.76 9.89 -6.11
C ASP A 47 -7.44 9.94 -7.50
N GLN A 48 -6.78 10.55 -8.49
CA GLN A 48 -7.37 10.78 -9.81
C GLN A 48 -7.16 9.65 -10.81
N ALA A 49 -6.23 8.73 -10.54
CA ALA A 49 -6.00 7.55 -11.36
C ALA A 49 -5.50 6.39 -10.52
N TRP A 50 -5.73 5.18 -11.01
CA TRP A 50 -5.14 3.99 -10.45
C TRP A 50 -3.64 3.97 -10.74
N TRP A 51 -2.80 3.76 -9.71
CA TRP A 51 -1.36 3.65 -9.88
C TRP A 51 -0.95 2.19 -9.96
N TRP A 52 -0.40 1.77 -11.11
CA TRP A 52 0.16 0.43 -11.26
C TRP A 52 1.15 0.32 -12.43
N THR A 53 2.11 -0.61 -12.32
CA THR A 53 3.09 -0.92 -13.36
C THR A 53 2.56 -1.96 -14.35
N ASP A 54 1.30 -1.86 -14.76
CA ASP A 54 0.71 -2.84 -15.68
C ASP A 54 1.46 -2.84 -17.03
N ALA A 55 1.65 -4.02 -17.62
CA ALA A 55 2.37 -4.14 -18.88
C ALA A 55 1.57 -3.64 -20.09
N GLN A 56 0.26 -3.39 -19.93
CA GLN A 56 -0.65 -2.97 -21.00
C GLN A 56 -0.67 -1.44 -21.19
N ASN A 57 -0.09 -0.69 -20.26
CA ASN A 57 -0.16 0.77 -20.17
C ASN A 57 -1.56 1.34 -19.96
N GLU A 58 -2.40 0.62 -19.21
CA GLU A 58 -3.77 1.01 -18.88
C GLU A 58 -3.83 1.94 -17.67
N GLU A 59 -2.95 1.74 -16.69
CA GLU A 59 -2.97 2.50 -15.44
C GLU A 59 -1.96 3.64 -15.44
N TYR A 60 -2.08 4.54 -14.48
CA TYR A 60 -1.09 5.59 -14.30
C TYR A 60 0.22 5.01 -13.75
N TRP A 61 1.33 5.44 -14.33
CA TRP A 61 2.66 5.21 -13.77
C TRP A 61 3.51 6.46 -13.91
N THR A 62 4.48 6.60 -13.01
CA THR A 62 5.37 7.76 -12.97
C THR A 62 6.26 7.81 -14.22
N PRO A 63 6.35 8.96 -14.92
CA PRO A 63 7.30 9.12 -16.02
C PRO A 63 8.75 8.85 -15.58
N ASP A 64 9.57 8.34 -16.49
CA ASP A 64 10.99 8.08 -16.26
C ASP A 64 11.33 7.04 -15.17
N VAL A 65 10.32 6.33 -14.64
CA VAL A 65 10.49 5.20 -13.71
C VAL A 65 10.21 3.89 -14.45
N PRO A 66 11.03 2.83 -14.28
CA PRO A 66 10.76 1.53 -14.89
C PRO A 66 9.35 1.03 -14.57
N ARG A 67 8.63 0.57 -15.60
CA ARG A 67 7.27 0.04 -15.46
C ARG A 67 7.34 -1.47 -15.20
N GLU A 68 7.80 -1.81 -14.01
CA GLU A 68 8.06 -3.19 -13.58
C GLU A 68 7.49 -3.41 -12.18
N GLU A 69 6.81 -4.54 -11.94
CA GLU A 69 6.30 -4.91 -10.62
C GLU A 69 7.45 -5.36 -9.68
N SER A 70 8.31 -4.41 -9.30
CA SER A 70 9.45 -4.64 -8.43
C SER A 70 9.52 -3.59 -7.32
N ILE A 71 9.98 -3.99 -6.14
CA ILE A 71 10.21 -3.06 -5.01
C ILE A 71 11.04 -1.84 -5.46
N ASN A 72 12.05 -2.05 -6.31
CA ASN A 72 12.91 -0.96 -6.80
C ASN A 72 12.18 0.04 -7.71
N ALA A 73 11.23 -0.40 -8.52
CA ALA A 73 10.42 0.51 -9.35
C ALA A 73 9.48 1.35 -8.48
N PHE A 74 8.78 0.72 -7.52
CA PHE A 74 7.93 1.45 -6.58
C PHE A 74 8.75 2.44 -5.73
N ARG A 75 9.93 2.04 -5.24
CA ARG A 75 10.84 2.95 -4.52
C ARG A 75 11.20 4.18 -5.36
N GLN A 76 11.60 3.98 -6.62
CA GLN A 76 11.92 5.09 -7.53
C GLN A 76 10.72 6.01 -7.78
N ALA A 77 9.51 5.43 -7.93
CA ALA A 77 8.28 6.22 -8.06
C ALA A 77 8.02 7.09 -6.82
N PHE A 78 8.11 6.54 -5.61
CA PHE A 78 7.92 7.35 -4.39
C PHE A 78 9.04 8.37 -4.18
N GLN A 79 10.27 8.10 -4.62
CA GLN A 79 11.35 9.09 -4.61
C GLN A 79 11.04 10.32 -5.47
N THR A 80 10.27 10.19 -6.56
CA THR A 80 9.85 11.36 -7.35
C THR A 80 8.87 12.26 -6.59
N LEU A 81 8.25 11.75 -5.53
CA LEU A 81 7.34 12.48 -4.63
C LEU A 81 8.06 13.04 -3.39
N GLY A 82 9.38 12.85 -3.30
CA GLY A 82 10.20 13.33 -2.18
C GLY A 82 10.33 12.36 -1.01
N TYR A 83 9.89 11.10 -1.16
CA TYR A 83 10.20 10.06 -0.17
C TYR A 83 11.68 9.68 -0.24
N GLU A 84 12.27 9.42 0.92
CA GLU A 84 13.63 8.93 1.05
C GLU A 84 13.64 7.52 1.62
N VAL A 85 14.72 6.79 1.35
CA VAL A 85 14.89 5.43 1.87
C VAL A 85 15.26 5.51 3.33
N CYS A 86 14.46 4.93 4.22
CA CYS A 86 14.78 4.90 5.63
C CYS A 86 16.03 4.06 5.89
N GLU A 87 16.91 4.54 6.78
CA GLU A 87 18.09 3.77 7.22
C GLU A 87 17.68 2.59 8.12
N ASP A 88 16.61 2.76 8.89
CA ASP A 88 16.03 1.74 9.77
C ASP A 88 14.49 1.90 9.87
N ASP A 89 13.87 1.14 10.77
CA ASP A 89 12.42 1.12 11.03
C ASP A 89 11.99 2.08 12.15
N THR A 90 12.86 3.00 12.59
CA THR A 90 12.57 3.97 13.64
C THR A 90 11.55 4.99 13.15
N LEU A 91 10.45 5.12 13.87
CA LEU A 91 9.41 6.11 13.54
C LEU A 91 9.84 7.52 13.95
N GLU A 92 10.04 8.40 12.98
CA GLU A 92 10.38 9.80 13.21
C GLU A 92 9.12 10.66 13.39
N PRO A 93 8.97 11.39 14.51
CA PRO A 93 7.83 12.28 14.71
C PRO A 93 7.76 13.36 13.62
N GLY A 94 6.61 13.48 12.96
CA GLY A 94 6.36 14.48 11.91
C GLY A 94 6.62 14.00 10.49
N PHE A 95 7.08 12.76 10.30
CA PHE A 95 7.24 12.14 8.98
C PHE A 95 6.16 11.11 8.70
N GLN A 96 5.80 10.99 7.42
CA GLN A 96 5.03 9.86 6.92
C GLN A 96 6.00 8.77 6.46
N VAL A 97 5.76 7.54 6.91
CA VAL A 97 6.56 6.37 6.52
C VAL A 97 5.69 5.46 5.66
N LEU A 98 6.24 4.99 4.55
CA LEU A 98 5.62 4.02 3.66
C LEU A 98 6.42 2.72 3.67
N LEU A 99 5.75 1.61 3.96
CA LEU A 99 6.31 0.26 3.81
C LEU A 99 5.88 -0.31 2.45
N ILE A 100 6.85 -0.76 1.65
CA ILE A 100 6.61 -1.48 0.40
C ILE A 100 6.97 -2.94 0.65
N ASP A 101 6.00 -3.83 0.48
CA ASP A 101 6.18 -5.27 0.66
C ASP A 101 5.93 -6.01 -0.66
N GLN A 102 6.63 -7.12 -0.87
CA GLN A 102 6.40 -8.04 -1.98
C GLN A 102 6.29 -9.44 -1.39
N ASN A 103 5.07 -9.99 -1.44
CA ASN A 103 4.83 -11.38 -1.03
C ASN A 103 5.80 -12.33 -1.76
N SER A 104 6.62 -13.04 -0.97
CA SER A 104 7.49 -14.13 -1.43
C SER A 104 6.82 -15.49 -1.28
#